data_AF-A0A1V9K0C1-F1
#
_entry.id   AF-A0A1V9K0C1-F1
#
_cell.length_a   1.000
_cell.length_b   1.000
_cell.length_c   1.000
_cell.angle_alpha   90.00
_cell.angle_beta   90.00
_cell.angle_gamma   90.00
#
_symmetry.space_group_name_H-M   'P 1'
#
loop_
_entity.id
_entity.type
_entity.pdbx_description
1 polymer ?
#
loop_
_entity_poly.entity_id
_entity_poly.type
_entity_poly.pdbx_seq_one_letter_code
_entity_poly.pdbx_strand_id
1 'polypeptide(L)'
;MRERPFIAEIARGRDARFVPPVKETEFSTYRIDWYAVERVLNGGHPLPPLNPDELREAALWLRRHDVERHAVSVRLNVYERRIKDWEAEAGMLPADQLCARGGCKSAAAGRGLCANHLQQQRWAAKRQQLEAAA
;
A
#
# COMPACT_ATOMS: atom_id res chain seq x y z
N MET A 1 -10.61 8.80 -29.81
CA MET A 1 -9.93 8.42 -28.54
C MET A 1 -8.97 7.28 -28.86
N ARG A 2 -7.66 7.50 -28.74
CA ARG A 2 -6.65 6.44 -28.96
C ARG A 2 -6.36 5.79 -27.62
N GLU A 3 -6.63 4.49 -27.53
CA GLU A 3 -6.26 3.66 -26.37
C GLU A 3 -4.74 3.72 -26.16
N ARG A 4 -4.30 3.73 -24.90
CA ARG A 4 -2.88 3.75 -24.50
C ARG A 4 -2.42 2.31 -24.26
N PRO A 5 -1.86 1.58 -25.25
CA PRO A 5 -1.39 0.20 -25.06
C PRO A 5 -0.13 0.10 -24.18
N PHE A 6 0.53 1.22 -23.87
CA PHE A 6 1.87 1.21 -23.28
C PHE A 6 1.92 0.84 -21.78
N ILE A 7 0.82 0.95 -21.03
CA ILE A 7 0.85 0.70 -19.58
C ILE A 7 0.88 -0.80 -19.26
N ALA A 8 0.33 -1.66 -20.13
CA ALA A 8 0.29 -3.10 -19.89
C ALA A 8 1.64 -3.80 -20.14
N GLU A 9 2.53 -3.18 -20.92
CA GLU A 9 3.76 -3.83 -21.40
C GLU A 9 4.93 -3.67 -20.40
N ILE A 10 4.98 -2.57 -19.65
CA ILE A 10 6.00 -2.31 -18.61
C ILE A 10 5.88 -3.29 -17.44
N ALA A 11 4.70 -3.86 -17.18
CA ALA A 11 4.47 -4.80 -16.08
C ALA A 11 5.04 -6.21 -16.29
N ARG A 12 5.55 -6.55 -17.49
CA ARG A 12 6.00 -7.92 -17.86
C ARG A 12 7.52 -8.16 -17.72
N GLY A 13 8.26 -7.21 -17.16
CA GLY A 13 9.73 -7.17 -17.30
C GLY A 13 10.55 -8.10 -16.40
N ARG A 14 10.02 -8.60 -15.26
CA ARG A 14 10.71 -9.54 -14.37
C ARG A 14 9.67 -10.31 -13.58
N ASP A 15 9.34 -11.52 -14.01
CA ASP A 15 8.48 -12.42 -13.24
C ASP A 15 9.25 -12.91 -12.01
N ALA A 16 9.19 -12.13 -10.94
CA ALA A 16 9.56 -12.60 -9.63
C ALA A 16 8.69 -13.84 -9.35
N ARG A 17 9.33 -15.00 -9.19
CA ARG A 17 8.62 -16.23 -8.87
C ARG A 17 8.15 -16.11 -7.42
N PHE A 18 6.84 -16.14 -7.19
CA PHE A 18 6.29 -16.20 -5.84
C PHE A 18 6.81 -17.48 -5.15
N VAL A 19 7.49 -17.30 -4.02
CA VAL A 19 7.87 -18.39 -3.12
C VAL A 19 7.08 -18.18 -1.84
N PRO A 20 6.07 -19.02 -1.55
CA PRO A 20 5.36 -18.93 -0.28
C PRO A 20 6.32 -19.22 0.88
N PRO A 21 6.11 -18.63 2.06
CA PRO A 21 6.86 -18.97 3.26
C PRO A 21 6.67 -20.46 3.61
N VAL A 22 7.76 -21.12 4.02
CA VAL A 22 7.86 -22.59 4.10
C VAL A 22 7.17 -23.17 5.35
N LYS A 23 6.81 -22.35 6.34
CA LYS A 23 6.26 -22.80 7.62
C LYS A 23 4.85 -22.26 7.87
N GLU A 24 3.91 -23.16 8.13
CA GLU A 24 2.52 -22.84 8.52
C GLU A 24 2.43 -22.01 9.81
N THR A 25 3.47 -22.02 10.65
CA THR A 25 3.53 -21.25 11.91
C THR A 25 3.87 -19.76 11.71
N GLU A 26 4.26 -19.34 10.50
CA GLU A 26 4.69 -17.96 10.23
C GLU A 26 3.55 -17.07 9.70
N PHE A 27 2.37 -17.63 9.37
CA PHE A 27 1.18 -16.88 9.01
C PHE A 27 -0.10 -17.55 9.52
N SER A 28 -1.13 -16.75 9.82
CA SER A 28 -2.50 -17.23 10.03
C SER A 28 -3.03 -17.84 8.71
N THR A 29 -2.84 -19.15 8.53
CA THR A 29 -3.38 -19.91 7.40
C THR A 29 -4.90 -19.88 7.31
N TYR A 30 -5.59 -19.43 8.37
CA TYR A 30 -7.05 -19.34 8.41
C TYR A 30 -7.64 -18.08 7.75
N ARG A 31 -6.84 -17.04 7.46
CA ARG A 31 -7.35 -15.75 6.96
C ARG A 31 -6.91 -15.35 5.55
N ILE A 32 -5.81 -15.92 5.06
CA ILE A 32 -5.21 -15.51 3.79
C ILE A 32 -5.16 -16.75 2.87
N ASP A 33 -5.90 -16.71 1.78
CA ASP A 33 -5.75 -17.67 0.69
C ASP A 33 -4.51 -17.31 -0.15
N TRP A 34 -3.39 -17.93 0.19
CA TRP A 34 -2.12 -17.73 -0.52
C TRP A 34 -2.18 -18.19 -1.99
N TYR A 35 -3.06 -19.12 -2.36
CA TYR A 35 -3.26 -19.49 -3.75
C TYR A 35 -3.99 -18.38 -4.52
N ALA A 36 -4.93 -17.66 -3.87
CA ALA A 36 -5.52 -16.48 -4.46
C ALA A 36 -4.48 -15.38 -4.69
N VAL A 37 -3.61 -15.11 -3.71
CA VAL A 37 -2.50 -14.16 -3.82
C VAL A 37 -1.57 -14.56 -4.98
N GLU A 38 -1.11 -15.80 -5.03
CA GLU A 38 -0.22 -16.30 -6.09
C GLU A 38 -0.84 -16.16 -7.48
N ARG A 39 -2.12 -16.50 -7.66
CA ARG A 39 -2.83 -16.33 -8.95
C ARG A 39 -2.82 -14.88 -9.41
N VAL A 40 -3.02 -13.93 -8.49
CA VAL A 40 -2.99 -12.49 -8.80
C VAL A 40 -1.58 -12.04 -9.19
N LEU A 41 -0.55 -12.54 -8.50
CA LEU A 41 0.84 -12.21 -8.81
C LEU A 41 1.27 -12.73 -10.20
N ASN A 42 0.85 -13.94 -10.56
CA ASN A 42 1.13 -14.56 -11.85
C ASN A 42 0.26 -14.03 -13.02
N GLY A 43 -0.64 -13.07 -12.77
CA GLY A 43 -1.48 -12.49 -13.82
C GLY A 43 -2.59 -13.41 -14.33
N GLY A 44 -3.05 -14.36 -13.51
CA GLY A 44 -4.17 -15.22 -13.86
C GLY A 44 -5.48 -14.43 -13.98
N HIS A 45 -6.21 -14.61 -15.09
CA HIS A 45 -7.54 -14.03 -15.30
C HIS A 45 -8.61 -15.13 -15.37
N PRO A 46 -9.78 -14.95 -14.74
CA PRO A 46 -10.19 -13.80 -13.93
C PRO A 46 -9.42 -13.72 -12.60
N LEU A 47 -9.20 -12.50 -12.10
CA LEU A 47 -8.58 -12.31 -10.79
C LEU A 47 -9.55 -12.84 -9.71
N PRO A 48 -9.12 -13.72 -8.80
CA PRO A 48 -9.95 -14.13 -7.67
C PRO A 48 -10.28 -12.90 -6.81
N PRO A 49 -11.45 -12.84 -6.17
CA PRO A 49 -11.73 -11.80 -5.19
C PRO A 49 -10.74 -11.96 -4.03
N LEU A 50 -9.98 -10.90 -3.77
CA LEU A 50 -9.06 -10.85 -2.64
C LEU A 50 -9.70 -10.10 -1.47
N ASN A 51 -9.53 -10.64 -0.27
CA ASN A 51 -9.88 -9.96 0.96
C ASN A 51 -8.83 -8.87 1.30
N PRO A 52 -9.11 -7.96 2.26
CA PRO A 52 -8.19 -6.87 2.59
C PRO A 52 -6.78 -7.31 3.06
N ASP A 53 -6.68 -8.45 3.76
CA ASP A 53 -5.40 -8.98 4.24
C ASP A 53 -4.61 -9.61 3.08
N GLU A 54 -5.28 -10.31 2.16
CA GLU A 54 -4.69 -10.84 0.93
C GLU A 54 -4.20 -9.72 0.00
N LEU A 55 -4.97 -8.65 -0.16
CA LEU A 55 -4.57 -7.46 -0.93
C LEU A 55 -3.32 -6.82 -0.32
N ARG A 56 -3.25 -6.73 1.01
CA ARG A 56 -2.09 -6.22 1.73
C ARG A 56 -0.86 -7.08 1.45
N GLU A 57 -0.93 -8.39 1.62
CA GLU A 57 0.21 -9.28 1.39
C GLU A 57 0.65 -9.29 -0.06
N ALA A 58 -0.29 -9.32 -1.01
CA ALA A 58 0.02 -9.21 -2.44
C ALA A 58 0.75 -7.89 -2.77
N ALA A 59 0.29 -6.77 -2.21
CA ALA A 59 0.91 -5.47 -2.41
C ALA A 59 2.32 -5.42 -1.81
N LEU A 60 2.50 -5.86 -0.57
CA LEU A 60 3.79 -5.89 0.10
C LEU A 60 4.79 -6.80 -0.63
N TRP A 61 4.33 -7.96 -1.11
CA TRP A 61 5.16 -8.87 -1.89
C TRP A 61 5.66 -8.21 -3.18
N LEU A 62 4.78 -7.56 -3.95
CA LEU A 62 5.18 -6.84 -5.17
C LEU A 62 6.17 -5.72 -4.87
N ARG A 63 5.96 -4.99 -3.78
CA ARG A 63 6.86 -3.89 -3.36
C ARG A 63 8.22 -4.37 -2.91
N ARG A 64 8.33 -5.56 -2.30
CA ARG A 64 9.61 -6.20 -1.96
C ARG A 64 10.40 -6.65 -3.20
N HIS A 65 9.73 -6.81 -4.33
CA HIS A 65 10.33 -7.18 -5.62
C HIS A 65 10.43 -5.97 -6.57
N ASP A 66 10.61 -4.78 -6.01
CA ASP A 66 10.86 -3.52 -6.72
C ASP A 66 9.76 -3.10 -7.73
N VAL A 67 8.56 -3.67 -7.65
CA VAL A 67 7.43 -3.23 -8.49
C VAL A 67 6.97 -1.85 -8.04
N GLU A 68 6.87 -0.89 -8.94
CA GLU A 68 6.45 0.47 -8.61
C GLU A 68 5.06 0.52 -7.97
N ARG A 69 4.87 1.38 -6.98
CA ARG A 69 3.59 1.54 -6.26
C ARG A 69 2.41 1.82 -7.20
N HIS A 70 2.62 2.58 -8.27
CA HIS A 70 1.61 2.81 -9.32
C HIS A 70 1.20 1.51 -10.02
N ALA A 71 2.18 0.69 -10.43
CA ALA A 71 1.91 -0.61 -11.06
C ALA A 71 1.18 -1.57 -10.11
N VAL A 72 1.55 -1.57 -8.82
CA VAL A 72 0.83 -2.34 -7.78
C VAL A 72 -0.62 -1.84 -7.63
N SER A 73 -0.83 -0.52 -7.65
CA SER A 73 -2.17 0.08 -7.55
C SER A 73 -3.07 -0.34 -8.70
N VAL A 74 -2.57 -0.29 -9.93
CA VAL A 74 -3.31 -0.73 -11.12
C VAL A 74 -3.60 -2.22 -11.07
N ARG A 75 -2.61 -3.04 -10.71
CA ARG A 75 -2.73 -4.50 -10.68
C ARG A 75 -3.73 -5.00 -9.64
N LEU A 76 -3.73 -4.41 -8.44
CA LEU A 76 -4.57 -4.84 -7.32
C LEU A 76 -5.85 -4.02 -7.17
N ASN A 77 -6.03 -2.97 -7.98
CA ASN A 77 -7.10 -1.99 -7.85
C ASN A 77 -7.19 -1.39 -6.43
N VAL A 78 -6.03 -1.01 -5.87
CA VAL A 78 -5.90 -0.40 -4.54
C VAL A 78 -5.24 0.97 -4.65
N TYR A 79 -5.73 1.97 -3.91
CA TYR A 79 -5.11 3.31 -3.91
C TYR A 79 -3.64 3.28 -3.45
N GLU A 80 -2.76 3.99 -4.15
CA GLU A 80 -1.33 4.11 -3.81
C GLU A 80 -1.08 4.53 -2.36
N ARG A 81 -1.90 5.44 -1.84
CA ARG A 81 -1.84 5.86 -0.43
C ARG A 81 -1.99 4.68 0.52
N ARG A 82 -2.91 3.76 0.24
CA ARG A 82 -3.15 2.58 1.08
C ARG A 82 -1.96 1.62 1.03
N ILE A 83 -1.34 1.45 -0.13
CA ILE A 83 -0.10 0.68 -0.29
C ILE A 83 1.03 1.33 0.53
N LYS A 84 1.12 2.67 0.52
CA LYS A 84 2.09 3.40 1.35
C LYS A 84 1.87 3.19 2.85
N ASP A 85 0.63 3.19 3.31
CA ASP A 85 0.32 2.89 4.70
C ASP A 85 0.71 1.46 5.07
N TRP A 86 0.46 0.47 4.20
CA TRP A 86 0.90 -0.92 4.43
C TRP A 86 2.43 -1.05 4.49
N GLU A 87 3.17 -0.37 3.61
CA GLU A 87 4.64 -0.34 3.68
C GLU A 87 5.14 0.29 4.99
N ALA A 88 4.48 1.33 5.48
CA ALA A 88 4.81 1.94 6.77
C ALA A 88 4.59 0.95 7.93
N GLU A 89 3.45 0.28 7.95
CA GLU A 89 3.12 -0.75 8.94
C GLU A 89 4.09 -1.94 8.89
N ALA A 90 4.56 -2.32 7.69
CA ALA A 90 5.53 -3.39 7.47
C ALA A 90 6.99 -2.96 7.74
N GLY A 91 7.25 -1.70 8.11
CA GLY A 91 8.60 -1.19 8.34
C GLY A 91 9.45 -1.07 7.06
N MET A 92 8.82 -1.00 5.88
CA MET A 92 9.50 -0.88 4.59
C MET A 92 9.81 0.58 4.23
N LEU A 93 9.18 1.54 4.88
CA LEU A 93 9.46 2.96 4.64
C LEU A 93 10.64 3.45 5.49
N PRO A 94 11.51 4.29 4.93
CA PRO A 94 12.54 4.96 5.70
C PRO A 94 11.92 5.99 6.68
N ALA A 95 12.66 6.33 7.74
CA ALA A 95 12.14 7.14 8.85
C ALA A 95 11.68 8.55 8.43
N ASP A 96 12.28 9.12 7.40
CA ASP A 96 11.91 10.42 6.80
C ASP A 96 10.54 10.38 6.08
N GLN A 97 10.07 9.18 5.72
CA GLN A 97 8.76 8.96 5.10
C GLN A 97 7.68 8.56 6.11
N LEU A 98 8.01 8.46 7.39
CA LEU A 98 7.07 8.21 8.48
C LEU A 98 6.57 9.51 9.09
N CYS A 99 5.44 9.43 9.81
CA CYS A 99 4.92 10.57 10.54
C CYS A 99 5.88 10.98 11.67
N ALA A 100 6.24 12.26 11.72
CA ALA A 100 7.09 12.86 12.74
C ALA A 100 6.43 12.95 14.13
N ARG A 101 5.14 12.60 14.26
CA ARG A 101 4.46 12.57 15.56
C ARG A 101 4.94 11.35 16.34
N GLY A 102 5.53 11.56 17.50
CA GLY A 102 6.03 10.48 18.37
C GLY A 102 5.00 9.36 18.55
N GLY A 103 5.42 8.12 18.26
CA GLY A 103 4.58 6.92 18.34
C GLY A 103 3.70 6.64 17.12
N CYS A 104 3.58 7.56 16.15
CA CYS A 104 2.82 7.32 14.93
C CYS A 104 3.67 6.59 13.88
N LYS A 105 3.27 5.37 13.52
CA LYS A 105 3.95 4.55 12.49
C LYS A 105 3.33 4.69 11.09
N SER A 106 2.41 5.63 10.90
CA SER A 106 1.75 5.85 9.61
C SER A 106 2.65 6.59 8.63
N ALA A 107 2.42 6.38 7.34
CA ALA A 107 3.13 7.09 6.29
C ALA A 107 2.88 8.60 6.36
N ALA A 108 3.93 9.39 6.14
CA ALA A 108 3.82 10.83 5.96
C ALA A 108 3.08 11.14 4.65
N ALA A 109 2.07 11.99 4.73
CA ALA A 109 1.31 12.52 3.60
C ALA A 109 1.84 13.89 3.16
N GLY A 110 2.33 14.70 4.11
CA GLY A 110 2.93 16.01 3.82
C GLY A 110 3.37 16.72 5.09
N ARG A 111 4.36 17.61 4.98
CA ARG A 111 4.97 18.35 6.11
C ARG A 111 5.47 17.42 7.24
N GLY A 112 5.91 16.22 6.90
CA GLY A 112 6.30 15.19 7.88
C GLY A 112 5.15 14.62 8.72
N LEU A 113 3.88 14.93 8.39
CA LEU A 113 2.72 14.42 9.11
C LEU A 113 1.95 13.41 8.26
N CYS A 114 1.39 12.39 8.91
CA CYS A 114 0.37 11.56 8.28
C CYS A 114 -0.91 12.38 8.03
N ALA A 115 -1.79 11.89 7.16
CA ALA A 115 -2.99 12.63 6.78
C ALA A 115 -3.89 12.99 7.98
N ASN A 116 -4.00 12.10 8.97
CA ASN A 116 -4.79 12.34 10.19
C ASN A 116 -4.20 13.50 11.01
N HIS A 117 -2.91 13.45 11.35
CA HIS A 117 -2.27 14.54 12.11
C HIS A 117 -2.23 15.86 11.34
N LEU A 118 -2.06 15.82 10.02
CA LEU A 118 -2.15 17.01 9.18
C LEU A 118 -3.55 17.63 9.22
N GLN A 119 -4.60 16.80 9.19
CA GLN A 119 -5.98 17.26 9.29
C GLN A 119 -6.29 17.85 10.67
N GLN A 120 -5.84 17.21 11.75
CA GLN A 120 -5.97 17.74 13.11
C GLN A 120 -5.28 19.11 13.25
N GLN A 121 -4.07 19.27 12.70
CA GLN A 121 -3.37 20.56 12.70
C GLN A 121 -4.16 21.65 11.96
N ARG A 122 -4.75 21.31 10.80
CA ARG A 122 -5.59 22.25 10.04
C ARG A 122 -6.83 22.68 10.82
N TRP A 123 -7.48 21.74 11.51
CA TRP A 123 -8.64 22.05 12.35
C TRP A 123 -8.29 22.92 13.54
N ALA A 124 -7.17 22.65 14.22
CA ALA A 124 -6.69 23.47 15.31
C ALA A 124 -6.40 24.92 14.86
N ALA A 125 -5.71 25.09 13.72
CA ALA A 125 -5.43 26.41 13.16
C ALA A 125 -6.72 27.17 12.78
N LYS A 126 -7.69 26.48 12.18
CA LYS A 126 -8.98 27.07 11.84
C LYS A 126 -9.75 27.52 13.10
N ARG A 127 -9.71 26.73 14.18
CA ARG A 127 -10.33 27.11 15.46
C ARG A 127 -9.72 28.37 16.05
N GLN A 128 -8.38 28.46 16.08
CA GLN A 128 -7.68 29.65 16.58
C GLN A 128 -8.02 30.91 15.75
N GLN A 129 -8.16 30.77 14.43
CA GLN A 129 -8.57 31.89 13.57
C GLN A 129 -10.00 32.37 13.88
N LEU A 130 -10.92 31.44 14.15
CA LEU A 130 -12.31 31.78 14.52
C LEU A 130 -12.37 32.43 15.90
N GLU A 131 -11.60 31.92 16.86
CA GLU A 131 -11.51 32.48 18.22
C GLU A 131 -10.88 33.88 18.22
N ALA A 132 -9.92 34.16 17.34
CA ALA A 132 -9.30 35.48 17.22
C ALA A 132 -10.15 36.52 16.45
N ALA A 133 -11.15 36.06 15.69
CA ALA A 133 -12.04 36.92 14.91
C ALA A 133 -13.36 37.28 15.65
N ALA A 134 -13.63 36.62 16.78
CA ALA A 134 -14.78 36.85 17.64
C ALA A 134 -14.45 37.88 18.75
#